data_AF-A0A1Y3SIS2-F1
#
_entry.id   AF-A0A1Y3SIS2-F1
#
_cell.length_a   1.000
_cell.length_b   1.000
_cell.length_c   1.000
_cell.angle_alpha   90.00
_cell.angle_beta   90.00
_cell.angle_gamma   90.00
#
_symmetry.space_group_name_H-M   'P 1'
#
loop_
_entity.id
_entity.type
_entity.pdbx_description
1 polymer ?
#
loop_
_entity_poly.entity_id
_entity_poly.type
_entity_poly.pdbx_seq_one_letter_code
_entity_poly.pdbx_strand_id
1 'polypeptide(L)'
;MDQKKADPTALLEHNRAKLEQVIRSEDAQRLMELLNRNAGGKLKSAAASAALGDTKDLLAMVRQVMQNPEGSRLVERLSQTAPKENQ
;
A
#
# COMPACT_ATOMS: atom_id res chain seq x y z
N MET A 1 -25.12 -4.91 -29.34
CA MET A 1 -23.67 -5.10 -29.15
C MET A 1 -23.44 -5.28 -27.67
N ASP A 2 -22.82 -6.40 -27.36
CA ASP A 2 -22.87 -7.13 -26.11
C ASP A 2 -22.26 -6.35 -24.94
N GLN A 3 -23.00 -6.31 -23.84
CA GLN A 3 -22.49 -5.92 -22.52
C GLN A 3 -21.44 -6.96 -22.11
N LYS A 4 -20.22 -6.79 -22.62
CA LYS A 4 -19.06 -7.61 -22.27
C LYS A 4 -18.78 -7.37 -20.80
N LYS A 5 -19.36 -8.24 -19.96
CA LYS A 5 -18.96 -8.45 -18.57
C LYS A 5 -17.45 -8.33 -18.55
N ALA A 6 -16.92 -7.32 -17.85
CA ALA A 6 -15.49 -7.15 -17.71
C ALA A 6 -14.95 -8.50 -17.24
N ASP A 7 -14.17 -9.17 -18.09
CA ASP A 7 -13.58 -10.45 -17.76
C ASP A 7 -12.86 -10.27 -16.42
N PRO A 8 -13.23 -11.00 -15.36
CA PRO A 8 -12.62 -10.82 -14.05
C PRO A 8 -11.11 -11.02 -14.14
N THR A 9 -10.65 -11.89 -15.05
CA THR A 9 -9.24 -12.08 -15.38
C THR A 9 -8.58 -10.81 -15.93
N ALA A 10 -9.22 -10.12 -16.87
CA ALA A 10 -8.69 -8.87 -17.43
C ALA A 10 -8.65 -7.73 -16.40
N LEU A 11 -9.65 -7.68 -15.52
CA LEU A 11 -9.68 -6.78 -14.36
C LEU A 11 -8.52 -7.08 -13.38
N LEU A 12 -8.29 -8.35 -13.07
CA LEU A 12 -7.19 -8.78 -12.20
C LEU A 12 -5.81 -8.46 -12.80
N GLU A 13 -5.62 -8.70 -14.10
CA GLU A 13 -4.38 -8.36 -14.80
C GLU A 13 -4.14 -6.85 -14.85
N HIS A 14 -5.19 -6.07 -15.14
CA HIS A 14 -5.11 -4.62 -15.15
C HIS A 14 -4.81 -4.05 -13.75
N ASN A 15 -5.44 -4.59 -12.72
CA ASN A 15 -5.18 -4.23 -11.33
C ASN A 15 -3.76 -4.61 -10.91
N ARG A 16 -3.28 -5.79 -11.29
CA ARG A 16 -1.89 -6.20 -11.03
C ARG A 16 -0.89 -5.25 -11.68
N ALA A 17 -1.05 -4.92 -12.96
CA ALA A 17 -0.16 -4.00 -13.65
C ALA A 17 -0.12 -2.62 -12.97
N LYS A 18 -1.28 -2.11 -12.53
CA LYS A 18 -1.36 -0.85 -11.78
C LYS A 18 -0.73 -0.97 -10.39
N LEU A 19 -0.97 -2.05 -9.66
CA LEU A 19 -0.33 -2.31 -8.37
C LEU A 19 1.19 -2.39 -8.51
N GLU A 20 1.70 -3.02 -9.57
CA GLU A 20 3.13 -3.04 -9.86
C GLU A 20 3.68 -1.63 -10.17
N GLN A 21 2.92 -0.78 -10.85
CA GLN A 21 3.30 0.63 -11.04
C GLN A 21 3.29 1.42 -9.74
N VAL A 22 2.32 1.17 -8.86
CA VAL A 22 2.26 1.78 -7.53
C VAL A 22 3.47 1.35 -6.70
N ILE A 23 3.80 0.05 -6.66
CA ILE A 23 4.95 -0.49 -5.91
C ILE A 23 6.29 0.02 -6.48
N ARG A 24 6.39 0.19 -7.80
CA ARG A 24 7.57 0.75 -8.47
C ARG A 24 7.63 2.28 -8.46
N SER A 25 6.60 2.95 -7.95
CA SER A 25 6.59 4.41 -7.83
C SER A 25 7.59 4.86 -6.78
N GLU A 26 8.24 5.99 -7.04
CA GLU A 26 9.12 6.66 -6.08
C GLU A 26 8.40 6.92 -4.74
N ASP A 27 7.09 7.23 -4.78
CA ASP A 27 6.28 7.43 -3.59
C ASP A 27 6.13 6.15 -2.74
N ALA A 28 5.99 4.97 -3.36
CA ALA A 28 5.93 3.71 -2.62
C ALA A 28 7.27 3.37 -1.99
N GLN A 29 8.37 3.58 -2.72
CA GLN A 29 9.72 3.35 -2.18
C GLN A 29 10.00 4.30 -1.02
N ARG A 30 9.70 5.59 -1.16
CA ARG A 30 9.79 6.60 -0.09
C ARG A 30 8.94 6.22 1.12
N LEU A 31 7.71 5.76 0.90
CA LEU A 31 6.83 5.33 1.98
C LEU A 31 7.40 4.12 2.72
N MET A 32 7.90 3.12 1.99
CA MET A 32 8.54 1.94 2.60
C MET A 32 9.81 2.31 3.37
N GLU A 33 10.63 3.22 2.83
CA GLU A 33 11.80 3.73 3.53
C GLU A 33 11.43 4.46 4.81
N LEU A 34 10.40 5.31 4.77
CA LEU A 34 9.93 6.06 5.93
C LEU A 34 9.34 5.13 6.98
N LEU A 35 8.54 4.15 6.56
CA LEU A 35 8.00 3.10 7.42
C LEU A 35 9.11 2.25 8.03
N ASN A 36 10.14 1.89 7.27
CA ASN A 36 11.30 1.14 7.77
C ASN A 36 12.19 1.94 8.72
N ARG A 37 12.45 3.22 8.41
CA ARG A 37 13.17 4.16 9.30
C ARG A 37 12.43 4.34 10.61
N ASN A 38 11.11 4.51 10.54
CA ASN A 38 10.26 4.70 11.70
C ASN A 38 10.08 3.41 12.53
N ALA A 39 10.08 2.25 11.87
CA ALA A 39 10.01 0.94 12.51
C ALA A 39 11.36 0.43 13.05
N GLY A 40 12.49 1.02 12.64
CA GLY A 40 13.82 0.62 13.08
C GLY A 40 14.12 -0.87 12.87
N GLY A 41 13.71 -1.45 11.73
CA GLY A 41 13.87 -2.88 11.43
C GLY A 41 12.78 -3.80 11.98
N LYS A 42 11.86 -3.29 12.82
CA LYS A 42 10.69 -4.06 13.32
C LYS A 42 9.61 -4.25 12.27
N LEU A 43 9.67 -3.54 11.14
CA LEU A 43 8.67 -3.60 10.08
C LEU A 43 8.44 -5.03 9.60
N LYS A 44 9.53 -5.77 9.32
CA LYS A 44 9.44 -7.16 8.86
C LYS A 44 8.83 -8.07 9.93
N SER A 45 9.18 -7.86 11.20
CA SER A 45 8.67 -8.66 12.31
C SER A 45 7.20 -8.41 12.55
N ALA A 46 6.77 -7.16 12.51
CA ALA A 46 5.37 -6.78 12.68
C ALA A 46 4.51 -7.11 11.46
N ALA A 47 5.07 -7.07 10.25
CA ALA A 47 4.40 -7.61 9.05
C ALA A 47 4.21 -9.13 9.16
N ALA A 48 5.20 -9.85 9.70
CA ALA A 48 5.06 -11.27 10.00
C ALA A 48 4.02 -11.53 11.09
N SER A 49 4.04 -10.75 12.19
CA SER A 49 3.00 -10.81 13.24
C SER A 49 1.61 -10.54 12.67
N ALA A 50 1.46 -9.54 11.80
CA ALA A 50 0.21 -9.20 11.15
C ALA A 50 -0.29 -10.32 10.23
N ALA A 51 0.61 -10.99 9.51
CA ALA A 51 0.28 -12.18 8.72
C ALA A 51 -0.19 -13.36 9.60
N LEU A 52 0.28 -13.42 10.86
CA LEU A 52 -0.19 -14.38 11.88
C LEU A 52 -1.46 -13.91 12.63
N GLY A 53 -1.97 -12.71 12.32
CA GLY A 53 -3.17 -12.12 12.93
C GLY A 53 -2.92 -11.05 13.99
N ASP A 54 -1.68 -10.85 14.43
CA ASP A 54 -1.32 -9.78 15.36
C ASP A 54 -0.88 -8.52 14.60
N THR A 55 -1.86 -7.66 14.32
CA THR A 55 -1.66 -6.42 13.57
C THR A 55 -1.29 -5.23 14.46
N LYS A 56 -1.15 -5.40 15.78
CA LYS A 56 -1.02 -4.27 16.73
C LYS A 56 0.24 -3.44 16.47
N ASP A 57 1.38 -4.11 16.36
CA ASP A 57 2.65 -3.46 16.06
C ASP A 57 2.62 -2.81 14.67
N LEU A 58 2.02 -3.50 13.69
CA LEU A 58 1.88 -2.96 12.33
C LEU A 58 1.04 -1.67 12.35
N LEU A 59 -0.10 -1.68 13.04
CA LEU A 59 -0.98 -0.53 13.15
C LEU A 59 -0.32 0.64 13.89
N ALA A 60 0.43 0.36 14.95
CA ALA A 60 1.18 1.38 15.69
C ALA A 60 2.20 2.09 14.79
N MET A 61 2.94 1.33 13.98
CA MET A 61 3.90 1.90 13.05
C MET A 61 3.22 2.68 11.92
N VAL A 62 2.15 2.16 11.34
CA VAL A 62 1.37 2.87 10.31
C VAL A 62 0.81 4.17 10.87
N ARG A 63 0.29 4.17 12.10
CA ARG A 63 -0.15 5.40 12.79
C ARG A 63 0.96 6.40 12.95
N GLN A 64 2.15 5.95 13.33
CA GLN A 64 3.31 6.83 13.52
C GLN A 64 3.81 7.41 12.18
N VAL A 65 3.67 6.66 11.07
CA VAL A 65 3.88 7.18 9.71
C VAL A 65 2.80 8.17 9.29
N MET A 66 1.53 7.92 9.61
CA MET A 66 0.44 8.86 9.30
C MET A 66 0.53 10.14 10.14
N GLN A 67 1.04 10.07 11.37
CA GLN A 67 1.32 11.26 12.19
C GLN A 67 2.51 12.07 11.66
N ASN A 68 3.38 11.45 10.86
CA ASN A 68 4.46 12.16 10.17
C ASN A 68 3.88 12.92 8.96
N PRO A 69 4.12 14.23 8.83
CA PRO A 69 3.67 15.02 7.68
C PRO A 69 4.23 14.53 6.34
N GLU A 70 5.42 13.93 6.32
CA GLU A 70 5.97 13.31 5.11
C GLU A 70 5.27 11.97 4.81
N GLY A 71 5.04 11.15 5.84
CA GLY A 71 4.39 9.85 5.69
C GLY A 71 2.93 9.95 5.24
N SER A 72 2.14 10.84 5.83
CA SER A 72 0.75 11.08 5.42
C SER A 72 0.63 11.57 3.97
N ARG A 73 1.50 12.50 3.54
CA ARG A 73 1.55 12.97 2.15
C ARG A 73 1.91 11.85 1.17
N LEU A 74 2.89 11.02 1.52
CA LEU A 74 3.27 9.86 0.70
C LEU A 74 2.10 8.87 0.57
N VAL A 75 1.43 8.55 1.68
CA VAL A 75 0.23 7.69 1.66
C VAL A 75 -0.89 8.30 0.82
N GLU A 76 -1.11 9.61 0.91
CA GLU A 76 -2.13 10.31 0.12
C GLU A 76 -1.82 10.27 -1.37
N ARG A 77 -0.58 10.61 -1.77
CA ARG A 77 -0.14 10.53 -3.18
C ARG A 77 -0.19 9.10 -3.71
N LEU A 78 0.20 8.13 -2.89
CA LEU A 78 0.12 6.72 -3.24
C LEU A 78 -1.34 6.27 -3.41
N SER A 79 -2.26 6.75 -2.57
CA SER A 79 -3.69 6.46 -2.66
C SER A 79 -4.37 7.15 -3.85
N GLN A 80 -3.82 8.27 -4.32
CA GLN A 80 -4.25 8.93 -5.57
C GLN A 80 -3.72 8.21 -6.81
N THR A 81 -2.53 7.61 -6.71
CA THR A 81 -1.88 6.88 -7.81
C THR A 81 -2.39 5.43 -7.89
N ALA A 82 -2.75 4.84 -6.75
CA ALA A 82 -3.42 3.56 -6.69
C ALA A 82 -4.80 3.68 -7.34
N PRO A 83 -5.24 2.66 -8.10
CA PRO A 83 -6.60 2.67 -8.63
C PRO A 83 -7.56 2.75 -7.44
N LYS A 84 -8.26 3.89 -7.31
CA LYS A 84 -9.49 3.95 -6.53
C LYS A 84 -10.43 2.98 -7.21
N GLU A 85 -10.72 1.84 -6.57
CA GLU A 85 -11.91 1.06 -6.85
C GLU A 85 -13.08 2.04 -6.73
N ASN A 86 -13.54 2.53 -7.87
CA ASN A 86 -14.65 3.46 -7.95
C ASN A 86 -15.90 2.63 -7.64
N GLN A 87 -16.38 2.72 -6.40
CA GLN A 87 -17.69 2.21 -5.99
C GLN A 87 -18.80 2.75 -6.88
#